data_AF-A0A9D7PKR7-F1
#
_entry.id   AF-A0A9D7PKR7-F1
#
_cell.length_a   1.000
_cell.length_b   1.000
_cell.length_c   1.000
_cell.angle_alpha   90.00
_cell.angle_beta   90.00
_cell.angle_gamma   90.00
#
_symmetry.space_group_name_H-M   'P 1'
#
loop_
_entity.id
_entity.type
_entity.pdbx_description
1 polymer ?
#
loop_
_entity_poly.entity_id
_entity_poly.type
_entity_poly.pdbx_seq_one_letter_code
_entity_poly.pdbx_strand_id
1 'polypeptide(L)'
;MKKKGDKVKISLPNQLAKKDNNKNKIYNLSFLLLISSFLSSLLFFDFCLLAAADDAGYLISGHNFWSSGTWPGDFAPLFCIILGFFVKLIGYKIVVLKILPLLFFLVFIYYFWNFYSKKIGYINCASCHTDGYI
;
A
#
# COMPACT_ATOMS: atom_id res chain seq x y z
N MET A 1 -65.89 -32.22 4.09
CA MET A 1 -65.03 -31.63 3.04
C MET A 1 -63.70 -31.18 3.68
N LYS A 2 -62.58 -31.85 3.38
CA LYS A 2 -61.23 -31.41 3.77
C LYS A 2 -60.38 -31.37 2.50
N LYS A 3 -60.01 -30.16 2.05
CA LYS A 3 -59.11 -29.96 0.90
C LYS A 3 -57.72 -30.49 1.29
N LYS A 4 -57.24 -31.46 0.51
CA LYS A 4 -55.88 -32.01 0.60
C LYS A 4 -54.92 -30.91 0.11
N GLY A 5 -54.05 -30.43 0.98
CA GLY A 5 -53.00 -29.48 0.60
C GLY A 5 -51.94 -30.20 -0.20
N ASP A 6 -51.86 -29.92 -1.50
CA ASP A 6 -50.79 -30.41 -2.36
C ASP A 6 -49.46 -29.79 -1.91
N LYS A 7 -48.58 -30.63 -1.35
CA LYS A 7 -47.19 -30.26 -1.13
C LYS A 7 -46.52 -30.16 -2.49
N VAL A 8 -46.40 -28.95 -3.02
CA VAL A 8 -45.57 -28.64 -4.18
C VAL A 8 -44.15 -29.08 -3.84
N LYS A 9 -43.72 -30.24 -4.37
CA LYS A 9 -42.31 -30.65 -4.42
C LYS A 9 -41.61 -29.69 -5.38
N ILE A 10 -41.22 -28.52 -4.88
CA ILE A 10 -40.33 -27.65 -5.63
C ILE A 10 -39.02 -28.42 -5.75
N SER A 11 -38.62 -28.75 -6.98
CA SER A 11 -37.45 -29.55 -7.28
C SER A 11 -36.20 -28.85 -6.74
N LEU A 12 -35.71 -29.33 -5.59
CA LEU A 12 -34.45 -28.96 -4.95
C LEU A 12 -33.27 -28.77 -5.95
N PRO A 13 -33.08 -29.62 -6.98
CA PRO A 13 -32.00 -29.41 -7.96
C PRO A 13 -32.12 -28.11 -8.77
N ASN A 14 -33.32 -27.63 -9.08
CA ASN A 14 -33.50 -26.39 -9.85
C ASN A 14 -33.20 -25.15 -8.99
N GLN A 15 -33.47 -25.22 -7.68
CA GLN A 15 -33.13 -24.13 -6.76
C GLN A 15 -31.64 -24.06 -6.46
N LEU A 16 -30.97 -25.22 -6.33
CA LEU A 16 -29.52 -25.30 -6.18
C LEU A 16 -28.82 -24.82 -7.45
N ALA A 17 -29.22 -25.31 -8.63
CA ALA A 17 -28.66 -24.86 -9.92
C ALA A 17 -28.87 -23.36 -10.16
N LYS A 18 -30.03 -22.80 -9.78
CA LYS A 18 -30.30 -21.36 -9.89
C LYS A 18 -29.46 -20.54 -8.90
N LYS A 19 -29.23 -21.05 -7.68
CA LYS A 19 -28.39 -20.40 -6.66
C LYS A 19 -26.91 -20.45 -7.03
N ASP A 20 -26.44 -21.57 -7.59
CA ASP A 20 -25.07 -21.75 -8.05
C ASP A 20 -24.78 -20.91 -9.29
N ASN A 21 -25.70 -20.85 -10.26
CA ASN A 21 -25.58 -19.94 -11.40
C ASN A 21 -25.55 -18.47 -10.98
N ASN A 22 -26.33 -18.09 -9.95
CA ASN A 22 -26.31 -16.71 -9.45
C ASN A 22 -25.01 -16.39 -8.68
N LYS A 23 -24.48 -17.34 -7.90
CA LYS A 23 -23.17 -17.19 -7.27
C LYS A 23 -22.06 -17.04 -8.32
N ASN A 24 -22.02 -17.91 -9.32
CA ASN A 24 -21.04 -17.85 -10.41
C ASN A 24 -21.16 -16.54 -11.20
N LYS A 25 -22.38 -16.03 -11.41
CA LYS A 25 -22.60 -14.72 -12.03
C LYS A 25 -22.09 -13.57 -11.18
N ILE A 26 -22.28 -13.61 -9.86
CA ILE A 26 -21.75 -12.60 -8.93
C ILE A 26 -20.22 -12.64 -8.90
N TYR A 27 -19.61 -13.82 -8.80
CA TYR A 27 -18.14 -13.97 -8.84
C TYR A 27 -17.56 -13.46 -10.16
N ASN A 28 -18.17 -13.84 -11.29
CA ASN A 28 -17.73 -13.36 -12.60
C ASN A 28 -17.87 -11.84 -12.72
N LEU A 29 -18.96 -11.25 -12.21
CA LEU A 29 -19.16 -9.80 -12.19
C LEU A 29 -18.12 -9.10 -11.30
N SER A 30 -17.89 -9.61 -10.09
CA SER A 30 -16.88 -9.07 -9.17
C SER A 30 -15.47 -9.14 -9.76
N PHE A 31 -15.14 -10.24 -10.45
CA PHE A 31 -13.86 -10.42 -11.13
C PHE A 31 -13.70 -9.44 -12.30
N LEU A 32 -14.76 -9.23 -13.08
CA LEU A 32 -14.79 -8.25 -14.18
C LEU A 32 -14.62 -6.82 -13.67
N LEU A 33 -15.24 -6.48 -12.53
CA LEU A 33 -15.08 -5.19 -11.87
C LEU A 33 -13.66 -4.99 -11.34
N LEU A 34 -13.04 -6.03 -10.77
CA LEU A 34 -11.65 -6.00 -10.32
C LEU A 34 -10.68 -5.74 -11.48
N ILE A 35 -10.85 -6.47 -12.58
CA ILE A 35 -10.06 -6.28 -13.81
C ILE A 35 -10.28 -4.87 -14.37
N SER A 36 -11.53 -4.43 -14.48
CA SER A 36 -11.87 -3.09 -14.98
C SER A 36 -11.26 -1.99 -14.10
N SER A 37 -11.28 -2.16 -12.78
CA SER A 37 -10.68 -1.22 -11.83
C SER A 37 -9.16 -1.20 -11.95
N PHE A 38 -8.52 -2.35 -12.10
CA PHE A 38 -7.09 -2.46 -12.32
C PHE A 38 -6.67 -1.82 -13.66
N LEU A 39 -7.37 -2.11 -14.75
CA LEU A 39 -7.12 -1.49 -16.05
C LEU A 39 -7.34 0.02 -15.99
N SER A 40 -8.45 0.47 -15.41
CA SER A 40 -8.74 1.91 -15.24
C SER A 40 -7.66 2.59 -14.41
N SER A 41 -7.22 1.95 -13.32
CA SER A 41 -6.11 2.45 -12.51
C SER A 41 -4.79 2.53 -13.26
N LEU A 42 -4.60 1.81 -14.37
CA LEU A 42 -3.37 1.80 -15.16
C LEU A 42 -3.47 2.75 -16.37
N LEU A 43 -4.64 2.84 -16.99
CA LEU A 43 -4.96 3.73 -18.11
C LEU A 43 -5.14 5.19 -17.67
N PHE A 44 -5.78 5.43 -16.53
CA PHE A 44 -5.98 6.76 -15.96
C PHE A 44 -4.93 7.10 -14.89
N PHE A 45 -3.86 6.29 -14.79
CA PHE A 45 -2.75 6.62 -13.90
C PHE A 45 -1.95 7.78 -14.46
N ASP A 46 -2.24 8.98 -14.01
CA ASP A 46 -1.45 10.15 -14.35
C ASP A 46 -0.37 10.38 -13.29
N PHE A 47 0.86 9.98 -13.63
CA PHE A 47 2.04 10.21 -12.79
C PHE A 47 2.28 11.70 -12.53
N CYS A 48 1.88 12.60 -13.44
CA CYS A 48 2.00 14.04 -13.24
C CYS A 48 0.99 14.55 -12.21
N LEU A 49 -0.23 14.03 -12.21
CA LEU A 49 -1.31 14.45 -11.30
C LEU A 49 -1.04 14.00 -9.85
N LEU A 50 -0.47 12.80 -9.67
CA LEU A 50 0.03 12.34 -8.37
C LEU A 50 1.24 13.16 -7.87
N ALA A 51 2.06 13.68 -8.79
CA ALA A 51 3.22 14.51 -8.48
C ALA A 51 2.86 15.98 -8.17
N ALA A 52 1.64 16.43 -8.51
CA ALA A 52 1.32 17.86 -8.57
C ALA A 52 0.96 18.52 -7.24
N ALA A 53 0.53 17.78 -6.22
CA ALA A 53 0.04 18.38 -4.98
C ALA A 53 1.15 18.58 -3.94
N ASP A 54 1.60 17.50 -3.29
CA ASP A 54 2.56 17.56 -2.19
C ASP A 54 4.01 17.38 -2.69
N ASP A 55 4.22 16.43 -3.61
CA ASP A 55 5.53 16.11 -4.19
C ASP A 55 6.19 17.32 -4.88
N ALA A 56 5.41 18.10 -5.63
CA ALA A 56 5.89 19.32 -6.28
C ALA A 56 6.37 20.36 -5.25
N GLY A 57 5.68 20.49 -4.10
CA GLY A 57 6.05 21.39 -3.01
C GLY A 57 7.42 21.04 -2.41
N TYR A 58 7.66 19.77 -2.13
CA TYR A 58 8.97 19.28 -1.68
C TYR A 58 10.08 19.53 -2.70
N LEU A 59 9.78 19.33 -3.98
CA LEU A 59 10.75 19.48 -5.06
C LEU A 59 11.15 20.94 -5.27
N ILE A 60 10.17 21.84 -5.28
CA ILE A 60 10.38 23.30 -5.42
C ILE A 60 11.13 23.82 -4.20
N SER A 61 10.72 23.43 -2.99
CA SER A 61 11.37 23.87 -1.76
C SER A 61 12.81 23.36 -1.65
N GLY A 62 13.05 22.09 -2.01
CA GLY A 62 14.39 21.53 -2.07
C GLY A 62 15.27 22.20 -3.12
N HIS A 63 14.71 22.50 -4.30
CA HIS A 63 15.44 23.25 -5.34
C HIS A 63 15.80 24.66 -4.87
N ASN A 64 14.86 25.39 -4.25
CA ASN A 64 15.09 26.74 -3.72
C ASN A 64 16.15 26.73 -2.61
N PHE A 65 16.18 25.72 -1.75
CA PHE A 65 17.26 25.57 -0.77
C PHE A 65 18.64 25.49 -1.43
N TRP A 66 18.79 24.68 -2.47
CA TRP A 66 20.09 24.47 -3.14
C TRP A 66 20.49 25.55 -4.15
N SER A 67 19.52 26.36 -4.62
CA SER A 67 19.73 27.43 -5.61
C SER A 67 19.80 28.82 -4.98
N SER A 68 18.91 29.13 -4.03
CA SER A 68 18.81 30.45 -3.39
C SER A 68 19.10 30.44 -1.89
N GLY A 69 19.39 29.28 -1.28
CA GLY A 69 19.63 29.17 0.16
C GLY A 69 18.37 29.32 1.01
N THR A 70 17.18 29.27 0.40
CA THR A 70 15.90 29.47 1.08
C THR A 70 15.56 28.24 1.93
N TRP A 71 15.31 28.46 3.22
CA TRP A 71 14.98 27.37 4.13
C TRP A 71 13.59 26.76 3.81
N PRO A 72 13.46 25.43 3.67
CA PRO A 72 12.18 24.78 3.43
C PRO A 72 11.38 24.66 4.75
N GLY A 73 10.67 25.73 5.12
CA GLY A 73 9.94 25.83 6.39
C GLY A 73 8.60 25.09 6.43
N ASP A 74 7.78 25.22 5.38
CA ASP A 74 6.42 24.68 5.34
C ASP A 74 6.34 23.18 5.01
N PHE A 75 7.47 22.59 4.65
CA PHE A 75 7.61 21.19 4.25
C PHE A 75 8.67 20.51 5.12
N ALA A 76 8.59 19.19 5.31
CA ALA A 76 9.58 18.41 6.06
C ALA A 76 11.03 18.77 5.64
N PRO A 77 11.78 19.58 6.43
CA PRO A 77 12.92 20.34 5.90
C PRO A 77 14.06 19.42 5.48
N LEU A 78 14.31 18.39 6.30
CA LEU A 78 15.34 17.39 6.06
C LEU A 78 15.06 16.63 4.75
N PHE A 79 13.80 16.28 4.51
CA PHE A 79 13.41 15.59 3.29
C PHE A 79 13.61 16.49 2.06
N CYS A 80 13.18 17.77 2.13
CA CYS A 80 13.43 18.76 1.07
C CYS A 80 14.92 18.91 0.75
N ILE A 81 15.78 19.01 1.78
CA ILE A 81 17.22 19.21 1.60
C ILE A 81 17.86 18.00 0.92
N ILE A 82 17.56 16.79 1.41
CA ILE A 82 18.08 15.54 0.85
C ILE A 82 17.55 15.36 -0.59
N LEU A 83 16.24 15.52 -0.80
CA LEU A 83 15.62 15.39 -2.11
C LEU A 83 16.20 16.41 -3.10
N GLY A 84 16.32 17.67 -2.70
CA GLY A 84 16.89 18.75 -3.51
C GLY A 84 18.36 18.49 -3.90
N PHE A 85 19.13 17.79 -3.07
CA PHE A 85 20.50 17.38 -3.41
C PHE A 85 20.49 16.39 -4.59
N PHE A 86 19.59 15.41 -4.57
CA PHE A 86 19.43 14.47 -5.69
C PHE A 86 18.86 15.14 -6.94
N VAL A 87 17.96 16.12 -6.80
CA VAL A 87 17.50 16.96 -7.91
C VAL A 87 18.66 17.72 -8.54
N LYS A 88 19.57 18.28 -7.73
CA LYS A 88 20.76 18.99 -8.22
C LYS A 88 21.73 18.07 -8.97
N LEU A 89 21.85 16.81 -8.56
CA LEU A 89 22.77 15.84 -9.19
C LEU A 89 22.21 15.22 -10.47
N ILE A 90 20.92 14.85 -10.48
CA ILE A 90 20.33 13.97 -11.50
C ILE A 90 19.26 14.69 -12.35
N GLY A 91 18.87 15.91 -11.94
CA GLY A 91 17.80 16.70 -12.54
C GLY A 91 16.40 16.25 -12.09
N TYR A 92 15.37 16.79 -12.77
CA TYR A 92 13.95 16.53 -12.50
C TYR A 92 13.46 15.18 -13.05
N LYS A 93 14.20 14.10 -12.81
CA LYS A 93 13.80 12.74 -13.21
C LYS A 93 12.83 12.15 -12.19
N ILE A 94 11.54 12.50 -12.32
CA ILE A 94 10.46 12.20 -11.35
C ILE A 94 10.42 10.73 -10.94
N VAL A 95 10.60 9.81 -11.89
CA VAL A 95 10.60 8.35 -11.64
C VAL A 95 11.70 7.96 -10.64
N VAL A 96 12.92 8.47 -10.84
CA VAL A 96 14.07 8.18 -9.97
C VAL A 96 13.86 8.79 -8.58
N LEU A 97 13.37 10.04 -8.55
CA LEU A 97 13.08 10.76 -7.32
C LEU A 97 12.00 10.09 -6.46
N LYS A 98 11.06 9.34 -7.06
CA LYS A 98 10.05 8.55 -6.33
C LYS A 98 10.57 7.19 -5.85
N ILE A 99 11.48 6.55 -6.59
CA ILE A 99 12.06 5.26 -6.18
C ILE A 99 13.01 5.44 -4.99
N LEU A 100 13.70 6.58 -4.93
CA LEU A 100 14.71 6.82 -3.92
C LEU A 100 14.18 6.81 -2.46
N PRO A 101 13.07 7.49 -2.11
CA PRO A 101 12.45 7.36 -0.79
C PRO A 101 12.01 5.92 -0.48
N LEU A 102 11.54 5.18 -1.47
CA LEU A 102 11.12 3.78 -1.32
C LEU A 102 12.32 2.89 -0.95
N LEU A 103 13.49 3.13 -1.55
CA LEU A 103 14.74 2.45 -1.16
C LEU A 103 15.15 2.78 0.28
N PHE A 104 15.11 4.05 0.69
CA PHE A 104 15.40 4.43 2.08
C PHE A 104 14.44 3.76 3.08
N PHE A 105 13.16 3.66 2.70
CA PHE A 105 12.17 2.98 3.52
C PHE A 105 12.43 1.48 3.65
N LEU A 106 12.83 0.80 2.56
CA LEU A 106 13.22 -0.62 2.61
C LEU A 106 14.46 -0.84 3.49
N VAL A 107 15.46 0.04 3.38
CA VAL A 107 16.65 0.00 4.24
C VAL A 107 16.26 0.19 5.70
N PHE A 108 15.37 1.15 5.99
CA PHE A 108 14.83 1.35 7.33
C PHE A 108 14.14 0.09 7.85
N ILE A 109 13.25 -0.53 7.07
CA ILE A 109 12.56 -1.78 7.46
C ILE A 109 13.57 -2.88 7.77
N TYR A 110 14.60 -3.05 6.94
CA TYR A 110 15.63 -4.06 7.17
C TYR A 110 16.35 -3.87 8.51
N TYR A 111 16.81 -2.64 8.78
CA TYR A 111 17.50 -2.33 10.04
C TYR A 111 16.57 -2.41 11.25
N PHE A 112 15.34 -1.91 11.09
CA PHE A 112 14.31 -1.97 12.12
C PHE A 112 14.00 -3.42 12.48
N TRP A 113 13.79 -4.29 11.48
CA TRP A 113 13.59 -5.73 11.69
C TRP A 113 14.77 -6.37 12.42
N ASN A 114 16.00 -6.14 11.96
CA ASN A 114 17.21 -6.67 12.59
C ASN A 114 17.35 -6.20 14.05
N PHE A 115 17.02 -4.94 14.33
CA PHE A 115 17.03 -4.39 15.69
C PHE A 115 16.00 -5.09 16.58
N TYR A 116 14.77 -5.27 16.11
CA TYR A 116 13.71 -5.95 16.87
C TYR A 116 14.01 -7.43 17.07
N SER A 117 14.45 -8.16 16.03
CA SER A 117 14.80 -9.58 16.16
C SER A 117 15.94 -9.80 17.15
N LYS A 118 16.95 -8.92 17.16
CA LYS A 118 18.03 -8.98 18.17
C LYS A 118 17.48 -8.70 19.57
N LYS A 119 16.63 -7.69 19.75
CA LYS A 119 16.08 -7.33 21.07
C LYS A 119 15.19 -8.45 21.64
N ILE A 120 14.36 -9.09 20.82
CA ILE A 120 13.55 -10.26 21.23
C ILE A 120 14.45 -11.44 21.59
N GLY A 121 15.56 -11.67 20.86
CA GLY A 121 16.56 -12.67 21.21
C GLY A 121 17.18 -12.43 22.60
N TYR A 122 17.54 -11.19 22.93
CA TYR A 122 18.06 -10.85 24.25
C TYR A 122 17.04 -11.02 25.39
N ILE A 123 15.76 -10.72 25.15
CA ILE A 123 14.70 -10.90 26.15
C ILE A 123 14.46 -12.40 26.41
N ASN A 124 14.41 -13.23 25.36
CA ASN A 124 14.24 -14.67 25.52
C ASN A 124 15.44 -15.34 26.22
N CYS A 125 16.68 -14.90 25.93
CA CYS A 125 17.86 -15.41 26.64
C CYS A 125 17.95 -14.93 28.10
N ALA A 126 17.45 -13.72 28.41
CA ALA A 126 17.41 -13.22 29.78
C ALA A 126 16.37 -13.97 30.64
N SER A 127 15.21 -14.35 30.07
CA SER A 127 14.24 -15.20 30.77
C SER A 127 14.72 -16.64 30.97
N CYS A 128 15.58 -17.18 30.11
CA CYS A 128 16.15 -18.52 30.32
C CYS A 128 17.15 -18.59 31.50
N HIS A 129 17.63 -17.46 32.02
CA HIS A 129 18.56 -17.45 33.16
C HIS A 129 17.90 -17.20 34.52
N THR A 130 16.61 -16.85 34.56
CA THR A 130 15.88 -16.60 35.81
C THR A 130 15.05 -17.78 36.32
N ASP A 131 14.87 -18.83 35.51
CA ASP A 131 14.05 -19.99 35.89
C ASP A 131 14.86 -21.12 36.57
N GLY A 132 16.11 -20.85 36.97
CA GLY A 132 17.04 -21.81 37.59
C GLY A 132 17.34 -21.60 39.07
N TYR A 133 16.65 -20.69 39.75
CA TYR A 133 16.79 -20.47 41.19
C TYR A 133 15.41 -20.28 41.84
N ILE A 134 14.77 -21.39 42.21
CA ILE A 134 14.01 -21.66 43.45
C ILE A 134 13.90 -23.18 43.57
#